data_AF-A0A319DJI1-F1
#
_entry.id   AF-A0A319DJI1-F1
#
_cell.length_a   1.000
_cell.length_b   1.000
_cell.length_c   1.000
_cell.angle_alpha   90.00
_cell.angle_beta   90.00
_cell.angle_gamma   90.00
#
_symmetry.space_group_name_H-M   'P 1'
#
loop_
_entity.id
_entity.type
_entity.pdbx_description
1 polymer ?
#
loop_
_entity_poly.entity_id
_entity_poly.type
_entity_poly.pdbx_seq_one_letter_code
_entity_poly.pdbx_strand_id
1 'polypeptide(L)'
;MSTDSWFPSSLALSGAKITLREKEWMVLEKVSEYDFLKDKEDVRDGSEPSFSCVRLRCRSRTSPVPAFMRIYMQIPLAGTKSEPPADRARQACKFTPEELWALKTMTERGSRNTPRLLDYKESTQDSSGPVPGGFITWIVWEIIPGICLGDTFGADRFWQLKQGERRAIQEAFPDAYKKLLSKGFYPAFGGPKNLVWQPETKHLLNVTKTKLTNYSFFVGFRRCRQAKPPYGKWSPSLFAVYALAKPPDWCEWYETTWDGNMKDWECIPQCAKTRYYLVLVHQYKIYLVTTFRSSPCSTNLLPRRSDAPFPNNAACRWVQSTQVDARHLVREALPDLRRGHSATKNSAIHDITFPGKLERWDNFSLEAHRAYTGHNWKGTVLNLQHQSLETPHSLSIEQVVVGDETGVQGRFNEHIGQDMGGVFSSQEIPLRFGDFKSSSKVYKKIPDSVICDAAGNPMVVGELKVPWVREHNLSALIRNKENFREAIGEQYILKL
;
A
#
# COMPACT_ATOMS: atom_id res chain seq x y z
N MET A 1 19.42 -1.12 -15.45
CA MET A 1 19.89 -2.52 -15.44
C MET A 1 19.13 -3.26 -16.53
N SER A 2 19.80 -4.08 -17.35
CA SER A 2 19.33 -4.57 -18.66
C SER A 2 17.88 -5.07 -18.68
N THR A 3 17.11 -4.58 -19.66
CA THR A 3 15.73 -4.92 -19.99
C THR A 3 15.66 -6.23 -20.77
N ASP A 4 16.22 -7.32 -20.23
CA ASP A 4 16.18 -8.63 -20.89
C ASP A 4 14.81 -9.26 -20.66
N SER A 5 13.94 -9.21 -21.66
CA SER A 5 12.67 -9.96 -21.67
C SER A 5 12.85 -11.27 -22.41
N TRP A 6 12.26 -12.35 -21.89
CA TRP A 6 12.25 -13.65 -22.59
C TRP A 6 11.28 -13.68 -23.76
N PHE A 7 10.29 -12.79 -23.78
CA PHE A 7 9.25 -12.78 -24.79
C PHE A 7 9.63 -11.87 -25.97
N PRO A 8 9.67 -12.41 -27.21
CA PRO A 8 9.91 -11.58 -28.38
C PRO A 8 8.79 -10.55 -28.56
N SER A 9 9.11 -9.44 -29.24
CA SER A 9 8.15 -8.37 -29.52
C SER A 9 6.89 -8.87 -30.22
N SER A 10 6.99 -9.91 -31.05
CA SER A 10 5.86 -10.57 -31.71
C SER A 10 4.83 -11.19 -30.75
N LEU A 11 5.19 -11.43 -29.48
CA LEU A 11 4.31 -12.01 -28.47
C LEU A 11 3.90 -11.02 -27.37
N ALA A 12 4.68 -9.97 -27.12
CA ALA A 12 4.47 -9.09 -25.96
C ALA A 12 4.40 -7.60 -26.26
N LEU A 13 4.75 -7.16 -27.48
CA LEU A 13 4.68 -5.74 -27.84
C LEU A 13 3.23 -5.31 -28.12
N SER A 14 2.92 -4.04 -27.83
CA SER A 14 1.64 -3.46 -28.21
C SER A 14 1.40 -3.57 -29.72
N GLY A 15 0.19 -3.97 -30.11
CA GLY A 15 -0.18 -4.23 -31.51
C GLY A 15 0.09 -5.64 -32.01
N ALA A 16 0.84 -6.47 -31.26
CA ALA A 16 1.06 -7.88 -31.62
C ALA A 16 -0.28 -8.63 -31.73
N LYS A 17 -0.42 -9.48 -32.75
CA LYS A 17 -1.61 -10.29 -33.01
C LYS A 17 -1.30 -11.75 -32.71
N ILE A 18 -2.11 -12.36 -31.86
CA ILE A 18 -1.96 -13.73 -31.39
C ILE A 18 -3.23 -14.50 -31.73
N THR A 19 -3.11 -15.47 -32.62
CA THR A 19 -4.21 -16.36 -33.00
C THR A 19 -4.21 -17.59 -32.09
N LEU A 20 -5.29 -17.73 -31.33
CA LEU A 20 -5.54 -18.88 -30.45
C LEU A 20 -6.61 -19.79 -31.08
N ARG A 21 -7.29 -20.62 -30.27
CA ARG A 21 -8.23 -21.62 -30.77
C ARG A 21 -9.52 -20.98 -31.29
N GLU A 22 -10.04 -20.03 -30.54
CA GLU A 22 -11.34 -19.42 -30.83
C GLU A 22 -11.21 -18.11 -31.60
N LYS A 23 -10.19 -17.30 -31.25
CA LYS A 23 -10.11 -15.89 -31.66
C LYS A 23 -8.69 -15.42 -31.93
N GLU A 24 -8.59 -14.35 -32.70
CA GLU A 24 -7.41 -13.48 -32.76
C GLU A 24 -7.47 -12.44 -31.64
N TRP A 25 -6.36 -12.28 -30.94
CA TRP A 25 -6.18 -11.35 -29.83
C TRP A 25 -5.08 -10.35 -30.16
N MET A 26 -5.38 -9.07 -30.01
CA MET A 26 -4.43 -7.98 -30.16
C MET A 26 -3.91 -7.55 -28.79
N VAL A 27 -2.60 -7.55 -28.61
CA VAL A 27 -1.93 -7.05 -27.40
C VAL A 27 -2.07 -5.54 -27.33
N LEU A 28 -2.52 -5.04 -26.17
CA LEU A 28 -2.65 -3.61 -25.90
C LEU A 28 -1.44 -3.11 -25.12
N GLU A 29 -1.04 -3.83 -24.08
CA GLU A 29 0.14 -3.51 -23.27
C GLU A 29 0.65 -4.73 -22.50
N LYS A 30 1.92 -4.67 -22.11
CA LYS A 30 2.56 -5.59 -21.19
C LYS A 30 2.32 -5.14 -19.76
N VAL A 31 1.74 -6.00 -18.92
CA VAL A 31 1.35 -5.68 -17.54
C VAL A 31 2.42 -6.12 -16.53
N SER A 32 3.00 -7.30 -16.71
CA SER A 32 4.04 -7.83 -15.81
C SER A 32 4.74 -9.05 -16.44
N GLU A 33 6.01 -9.26 -16.12
CA GLU A 33 6.77 -10.48 -16.48
C GLU A 33 7.44 -11.05 -15.24
N TYR A 34 7.52 -12.38 -15.16
CA TYR A 34 8.16 -13.08 -14.05
C TYR A 34 8.90 -14.30 -14.55
N ASP A 35 10.12 -14.46 -14.07
CA ASP A 35 11.02 -15.55 -14.42
C ASP A 35 11.17 -16.51 -13.24
N PHE A 36 11.06 -17.80 -13.52
CA PHE A 36 11.23 -18.89 -12.59
C PHE A 36 12.37 -19.77 -13.12
N LEU A 37 13.58 -19.31 -12.87
CA LEU A 37 14.81 -19.97 -13.29
C LEU A 37 15.22 -21.02 -12.24
N LYS A 38 15.56 -22.22 -12.69
CA LYS A 38 16.11 -23.30 -11.88
C LYS A 38 17.49 -23.71 -12.39
N ASP A 39 18.37 -24.11 -11.50
CA ASP A 39 19.61 -24.82 -11.84
C ASP A 39 19.33 -26.31 -12.11
N LYS A 40 20.35 -27.08 -12.46
CA LYS A 40 20.20 -28.51 -12.79
C LYS A 40 19.84 -29.33 -11.55
N GLU A 41 20.34 -28.92 -10.41
CA GLU A 41 20.20 -29.56 -9.11
C GLU A 41 18.77 -29.43 -8.54
N ASP A 42 18.08 -28.33 -8.88
CA ASP A 42 16.69 -28.04 -8.50
C ASP A 42 15.64 -28.71 -9.41
N VAL A 43 16.04 -29.29 -10.54
CA VAL A 43 15.16 -30.07 -11.41
C VAL A 43 15.04 -31.49 -10.86
N ARG A 44 14.11 -31.66 -9.92
CA ARG A 44 13.69 -32.98 -9.43
C ARG A 44 12.57 -33.52 -10.29
N ASP A 45 12.46 -34.85 -10.36
CA ASP A 45 11.32 -35.50 -11.00
C ASP A 45 10.00 -35.01 -10.37
N GLY A 46 9.04 -34.65 -11.22
CA GLY A 46 7.77 -34.03 -10.80
C GLY A 46 7.82 -32.56 -10.38
N SER A 47 8.96 -31.87 -10.43
CA SER A 47 9.05 -30.43 -10.13
C SER A 47 8.67 -29.55 -11.34
N GLU A 48 8.18 -28.33 -11.09
CA GLU A 48 7.89 -27.37 -12.17
C GLU A 48 9.15 -27.07 -13.00
N PRO A 49 9.07 -26.95 -14.34
CA PRO A 49 10.23 -26.64 -15.17
C PRO A 49 10.71 -25.19 -14.97
N SER A 50 11.87 -24.83 -15.53
CA SER A 50 12.22 -23.42 -15.69
C SER A 50 11.30 -22.74 -16.70
N PHE A 51 10.65 -21.64 -16.31
CA PHE A 51 9.76 -20.90 -17.21
C PHE A 51 9.73 -19.40 -16.93
N SER A 52 9.40 -18.62 -17.95
CA SER A 52 9.00 -17.23 -17.81
C SER A 52 7.52 -17.09 -18.12
N CYS A 53 6.84 -16.13 -17.47
CA CYS A 53 5.46 -15.83 -17.78
C CYS A 53 5.22 -14.32 -17.89
N VAL A 54 4.57 -13.90 -18.98
CA VAL A 54 4.17 -12.51 -19.21
C VAL A 54 2.67 -12.38 -19.15
N ARG A 55 2.17 -11.43 -18.37
CA ARG A 55 0.76 -11.01 -18.37
C ARG A 55 0.62 -9.78 -19.26
N LEU A 56 -0.34 -9.84 -20.16
CA LEU A 56 -0.66 -8.82 -21.15
C LEU A 56 -2.12 -8.40 -20.96
N ARG A 57 -2.42 -7.14 -21.24
CA ARG A 57 -3.80 -6.72 -21.53
C ARG A 57 -4.02 -6.82 -23.03
N CYS A 58 -5.10 -7.45 -23.44
CA CYS A 58 -5.40 -7.70 -24.85
C CYS A 58 -6.88 -7.47 -25.14
N ARG A 59 -7.25 -7.46 -26.42
CA ARG A 59 -8.65 -7.46 -26.86
C ARG A 59 -8.80 -8.30 -28.11
N SER A 60 -9.98 -8.90 -28.31
CA SER A 60 -10.28 -9.57 -29.57
C SER A 60 -10.96 -8.59 -30.54
N ARG A 61 -10.82 -8.81 -31.85
CA ARG A 61 -11.60 -8.03 -32.84
C ARG A 61 -13.10 -8.27 -32.71
N THR A 62 -13.50 -9.45 -32.24
CA THR A 62 -14.93 -9.85 -32.10
C THR A 62 -15.54 -9.43 -30.76
N SER A 63 -14.73 -8.90 -29.83
CA SER A 63 -15.20 -8.42 -28.53
C SER A 63 -14.41 -7.18 -28.09
N PRO A 64 -15.04 -6.00 -28.01
CA PRO A 64 -14.34 -4.77 -27.63
C PRO A 64 -13.90 -4.77 -26.17
N VAL A 65 -14.45 -5.66 -25.34
CA VAL A 65 -14.12 -5.78 -23.91
C VAL A 65 -12.68 -6.31 -23.75
N PRO A 66 -11.79 -5.60 -23.05
CA PRO A 66 -10.43 -6.07 -22.78
C PRO A 66 -10.41 -7.34 -21.91
N ALA A 67 -9.39 -8.16 -22.14
CA ALA A 67 -9.10 -9.39 -21.42
C ALA A 67 -7.65 -9.38 -20.91
N PHE A 68 -7.35 -10.20 -19.91
CA PHE A 68 -5.97 -10.55 -19.61
C PHE A 68 -5.56 -11.78 -20.41
N MET A 69 -4.35 -11.76 -20.93
CA MET A 69 -3.68 -12.93 -21.46
C MET A 69 -2.42 -13.18 -20.64
N ARG A 70 -2.14 -14.43 -20.29
CA ARG A 70 -0.81 -14.84 -19.85
C ARG A 70 -0.23 -15.88 -20.77
N ILE A 71 1.02 -15.65 -21.14
CA ILE A 71 1.83 -16.60 -21.89
C ILE A 71 2.84 -17.18 -20.91
N TYR A 72 2.85 -18.50 -20.79
CA TYR A 72 3.89 -19.26 -20.11
C TYR A 72 4.81 -19.85 -21.17
N MET A 73 6.11 -19.68 -21.02
CA MET A 73 7.10 -20.19 -21.97
C MET A 73 8.26 -20.81 -21.22
N GLN A 74 8.64 -22.04 -21.60
CA GLN A 74 9.82 -22.67 -21.04
C GLN A 74 11.07 -21.84 -21.35
N ILE A 75 11.91 -21.61 -20.34
CA ILE A 75 13.21 -20.96 -20.49
C ILE A 75 14.32 -21.95 -20.16
N PRO A 76 15.56 -21.75 -20.65
CA PRO A 76 16.67 -22.62 -20.35
C PRO A 76 16.97 -22.65 -18.85
N LEU A 77 17.54 -23.76 -18.37
CA LEU A 77 18.09 -23.84 -17.01
C LEU A 77 19.17 -22.78 -16.78
N ALA A 78 19.36 -22.40 -15.52
CA ALA A 78 20.39 -21.47 -15.11
C ALA A 78 21.76 -21.88 -15.68
N GLY A 79 22.49 -20.91 -16.22
CA GLY A 79 23.78 -21.14 -16.87
C GLY A 79 23.72 -21.71 -18.29
N THR A 80 22.55 -22.13 -18.80
CA THR A 80 22.44 -22.77 -20.13
C THR A 80 21.85 -21.86 -21.22
N LYS A 81 21.61 -20.57 -20.92
CA LYS A 81 21.06 -19.58 -21.87
C LYS A 81 21.91 -19.48 -23.15
N SER A 82 23.23 -19.61 -23.03
CA SER A 82 24.19 -19.45 -24.13
C SER A 82 24.54 -20.75 -24.86
N GLU A 83 24.03 -21.90 -24.40
CA GLU A 83 24.29 -23.20 -25.04
C GLU A 83 23.67 -23.28 -26.44
N PRO A 84 24.15 -24.15 -27.35
CA PRO A 84 23.55 -24.33 -28.67
C PRO A 84 22.04 -24.65 -28.60
N PRO A 85 21.21 -24.22 -29.58
CA PRO A 85 19.78 -24.53 -29.59
C PRO A 85 19.46 -26.02 -29.47
N ALA A 86 20.30 -26.89 -30.05
CA ALA A 86 20.15 -28.34 -29.95
C ALA A 86 20.28 -28.85 -28.50
N ASP A 87 21.17 -28.26 -27.69
CA ASP A 87 21.36 -28.68 -26.30
C ASP A 87 20.30 -28.08 -25.37
N ARG A 88 19.84 -26.85 -25.65
CA ARG A 88 18.66 -26.30 -24.96
C ARG A 88 17.41 -27.11 -25.29
N ALA A 89 17.25 -27.59 -26.52
CA ALA A 89 16.12 -28.43 -26.93
C ALA A 89 16.02 -29.74 -26.14
N ARG A 90 17.15 -30.29 -25.67
CA ARG A 90 17.15 -31.48 -24.79
C ARG A 90 16.47 -31.24 -23.44
N GLN A 91 16.30 -29.98 -23.05
CA GLN A 91 15.63 -29.58 -21.81
C GLN A 91 14.10 -29.51 -21.97
N ALA A 92 13.59 -29.59 -23.21
CA ALA A 92 12.17 -29.46 -23.50
C ALA A 92 11.32 -30.47 -22.71
N CYS A 93 10.24 -29.98 -22.10
CA CYS A 93 9.29 -30.82 -21.38
C CYS A 93 7.85 -30.44 -21.70
N LYS A 94 6.93 -31.34 -21.37
CA LYS A 94 5.49 -31.02 -21.35
C LYS A 94 5.13 -30.45 -19.99
N PHE A 95 4.42 -29.33 -19.98
CA PHE A 95 3.94 -28.71 -18.75
C PHE A 95 2.68 -27.92 -19.03
N THR A 96 1.66 -28.14 -18.18
CA THR A 96 0.42 -27.37 -18.20
C THR A 96 0.37 -26.54 -16.92
N PRO A 97 0.36 -25.20 -17.01
CA PRO A 97 0.30 -24.34 -15.83
C PRO A 97 -0.96 -24.59 -15.00
N GLU A 98 -0.83 -24.62 -13.67
CA GLU A 98 -1.96 -24.79 -12.76
C GLU A 98 -3.06 -23.74 -12.98
N GLU A 99 -2.68 -22.51 -13.37
CA GLU A 99 -3.63 -21.44 -13.68
C GLU A 99 -4.60 -21.81 -14.81
N LEU A 100 -4.13 -22.54 -15.83
CA LEU A 100 -5.00 -23.02 -16.92
C LEU A 100 -6.00 -24.03 -16.36
N TRP A 101 -5.51 -24.98 -15.56
CA TRP A 101 -6.36 -26.01 -14.98
C TRP A 101 -7.43 -25.41 -14.04
N ALA A 102 -7.04 -24.44 -13.22
CA ALA A 102 -7.94 -23.72 -12.33
C ALA A 102 -9.01 -22.96 -13.10
N LEU A 103 -8.63 -22.09 -14.04
CA LEU A 103 -9.59 -21.27 -14.80
C LEU A 103 -10.51 -22.13 -15.66
N LYS A 104 -9.99 -23.18 -16.30
CA LYS A 104 -10.79 -24.14 -17.07
C LYS A 104 -11.83 -24.82 -16.17
N THR A 105 -11.40 -25.42 -15.07
CA THR A 105 -12.28 -26.14 -14.14
C THR A 105 -13.34 -25.22 -13.53
N MET A 106 -12.96 -24.02 -13.07
CA MET A 106 -13.90 -23.08 -12.45
C MET A 106 -14.92 -22.54 -13.46
N THR A 107 -14.50 -22.34 -14.72
CA THR A 107 -15.40 -21.94 -15.82
C THR A 107 -16.41 -23.03 -16.15
N GLU A 108 -15.95 -24.27 -16.34
CA GLU A 108 -16.81 -25.44 -16.61
C GLU A 108 -17.80 -25.69 -15.47
N ARG A 109 -17.39 -25.43 -14.22
CA ARG A 109 -18.26 -25.52 -13.03
C ARG A 109 -19.16 -24.29 -12.81
N GLY A 110 -19.17 -23.34 -13.74
CA GLY A 110 -20.03 -22.15 -13.68
C GLY A 110 -19.77 -21.27 -12.45
N SER A 111 -18.51 -21.08 -12.08
CA SER A 111 -18.13 -20.14 -11.01
C SER A 111 -18.58 -18.72 -11.36
N ARG A 112 -19.19 -18.03 -10.39
CA ARG A 112 -19.67 -16.64 -10.55
C ARG A 112 -18.80 -15.61 -9.83
N ASN A 113 -17.78 -16.06 -9.08
CA ASN A 113 -16.91 -15.21 -8.27
C ASN A 113 -15.43 -15.39 -8.62
N THR A 114 -15.14 -15.85 -9.84
CA THR A 114 -13.78 -15.99 -10.38
C THR A 114 -13.80 -15.65 -11.87
N PRO A 115 -12.69 -15.17 -12.46
CA PRO A 115 -12.60 -14.95 -13.89
C PRO A 115 -12.95 -16.18 -14.72
N ARG A 116 -13.78 -15.97 -15.72
CA ARG A 116 -14.07 -16.92 -16.78
C ARG A 116 -12.90 -17.03 -17.77
N LEU A 117 -12.55 -18.25 -18.13
CA LEU A 117 -11.66 -18.57 -19.24
C LEU A 117 -12.35 -18.21 -20.56
N LEU A 118 -11.67 -17.44 -21.39
CA LEU A 118 -12.18 -16.96 -22.68
C LEU A 118 -11.59 -17.72 -23.87
N ASP A 119 -10.31 -18.07 -23.79
CA ASP A 119 -9.57 -18.78 -24.83
C ASP A 119 -8.27 -19.35 -24.23
N TYR A 120 -7.68 -20.36 -24.86
CA TYR A 120 -6.35 -20.86 -24.49
C TYR A 120 -5.73 -21.65 -25.64
N LYS A 121 -4.41 -21.78 -25.61
CA LYS A 121 -3.65 -22.64 -26.53
C LYS A 121 -2.48 -23.24 -25.79
N GLU A 122 -2.23 -24.52 -26.00
CA GLU A 122 -1.02 -25.22 -25.58
C GLU A 122 -0.27 -25.60 -26.85
N SER A 123 1.04 -25.34 -26.89
CA SER A 123 1.89 -25.62 -28.04
C SER A 123 3.34 -25.84 -27.61
N THR A 124 4.22 -26.00 -28.58
CA THR A 124 5.66 -26.15 -28.40
C THR A 124 6.38 -25.03 -29.14
N GLN A 125 7.51 -24.59 -28.59
CA GLN A 125 8.36 -23.57 -29.18
C GLN A 125 8.98 -24.06 -30.49
N ASP A 126 9.08 -23.17 -31.48
CA ASP A 126 9.81 -23.44 -32.71
C ASP A 126 11.34 -23.39 -32.49
N SER A 127 12.12 -23.56 -33.56
CA SER A 127 13.59 -23.53 -33.54
C SER A 127 14.21 -22.23 -33.05
N SER A 128 13.46 -21.11 -33.05
CA SER A 128 13.93 -19.80 -32.59
C SER A 128 13.66 -19.54 -31.10
N GLY A 129 12.84 -20.38 -30.46
CA GLY A 129 12.50 -20.24 -29.05
C GLY A 129 13.69 -20.41 -28.10
N PRO A 130 13.60 -19.86 -26.87
CA PRO A 130 14.61 -20.08 -25.84
C PRO A 130 14.91 -21.57 -25.59
N VAL A 131 13.88 -22.42 -25.63
CA VAL A 131 14.01 -23.88 -25.53
C VAL A 131 13.24 -24.50 -26.70
N PRO A 132 13.89 -24.77 -27.85
CA PRO A 132 13.21 -25.36 -29.00
C PRO A 132 12.51 -26.68 -28.63
N GLY A 133 11.24 -26.84 -29.03
CA GLY A 133 10.41 -27.97 -28.63
C GLY A 133 9.86 -27.91 -27.19
N GLY A 134 10.33 -26.97 -26.37
CA GLY A 134 9.82 -26.72 -25.01
C GLY A 134 8.39 -26.18 -25.03
N PHE A 135 7.68 -26.25 -23.91
CA PHE A 135 6.28 -25.84 -23.88
C PHE A 135 6.11 -24.31 -24.06
N ILE A 136 4.96 -23.93 -24.61
CA ILE A 136 4.43 -22.57 -24.58
C ILE A 136 2.90 -22.61 -24.50
N THR A 137 2.33 -21.89 -23.53
CA THR A 137 0.89 -21.94 -23.21
C THR A 137 0.33 -20.53 -23.07
N TRP A 138 -0.72 -20.24 -23.83
CA TRP A 138 -1.49 -19.00 -23.76
C TRP A 138 -2.79 -19.25 -23.03
N ILE A 139 -3.13 -18.37 -22.08
CA ILE A 139 -4.37 -18.43 -21.31
C ILE A 139 -5.01 -17.04 -21.37
N VAL A 140 -6.26 -16.95 -21.80
CA VAL A 140 -7.00 -15.68 -21.86
C VAL A 140 -8.21 -15.75 -20.96
N TRP A 141 -8.39 -14.76 -20.08
CA TRP A 141 -9.51 -14.69 -19.15
C TRP A 141 -10.04 -13.27 -19.01
N GLU A 142 -11.28 -13.17 -18.52
CA GLU A 142 -11.94 -11.89 -18.34
C GLU A 142 -11.24 -10.98 -17.32
N ILE A 143 -11.26 -9.67 -17.58
CA ILE A 143 -10.92 -8.68 -16.57
C ILE A 143 -12.17 -8.44 -15.73
N ILE A 144 -12.08 -8.73 -14.44
CA ILE A 144 -13.16 -8.44 -13.51
C ILE A 144 -13.23 -6.92 -13.29
N PRO A 145 -14.37 -6.26 -13.56
CA PRO A 145 -14.52 -4.84 -13.25
C PRO A 145 -14.52 -4.63 -11.73
N GLY A 146 -14.16 -3.43 -11.29
CA GLY A 146 -14.18 -3.05 -9.88
C GLY A 146 -12.80 -2.68 -9.31
N ILE A 147 -12.75 -2.57 -7.98
CA ILE A 147 -11.62 -2.09 -7.20
C ILE A 147 -10.89 -3.31 -6.62
N CYS A 148 -9.64 -3.52 -7.02
CA CYS A 148 -8.76 -4.47 -6.34
C CYS A 148 -8.49 -3.97 -4.92
N LEU A 149 -8.74 -4.80 -3.92
CA LEU A 149 -8.72 -4.42 -2.49
C LEU A 149 -7.31 -4.21 -1.92
N GLY A 150 -6.28 -4.59 -2.67
CA GLY A 150 -4.90 -4.32 -2.32
C GLY A 150 -3.91 -4.74 -3.39
N ASP A 151 -2.66 -4.88 -2.99
CA ASP A 151 -1.54 -5.34 -3.81
C ASP A 151 -0.68 -6.35 -3.03
N THR A 152 0.57 -6.56 -3.48
CA THR A 152 1.48 -7.51 -2.82
C THR A 152 1.94 -7.04 -1.44
N PHE A 153 1.86 -5.74 -1.14
CA PHE A 153 2.35 -5.13 0.09
C PHE A 153 1.26 -4.89 1.13
N GLY A 154 -0.01 -4.79 0.73
CA GLY A 154 -1.08 -4.63 1.70
C GLY A 154 -2.48 -4.42 1.13
N ALA A 155 -3.42 -4.18 2.05
CA ALA A 155 -4.84 -3.97 1.78
C ALA A 155 -5.23 -2.48 1.85
N ASP A 156 -4.33 -1.56 1.51
CA ASP A 156 -4.58 -0.13 1.75
C ASP A 156 -5.84 0.37 1.07
N ARG A 157 -6.12 -0.14 -0.14
CA ARG A 157 -7.34 0.20 -0.87
C ARG A 157 -8.58 -0.23 -0.12
N PHE A 158 -8.58 -1.42 0.48
CA PHE A 158 -9.66 -1.86 1.37
C PHE A 158 -9.81 -0.92 2.57
N TRP A 159 -8.72 -0.57 3.26
CA TRP A 159 -8.77 0.28 4.46
C TRP A 159 -9.18 1.74 4.17
N GLN A 160 -8.95 2.21 2.95
CA GLN A 160 -9.42 3.51 2.46
C GLN A 160 -10.92 3.53 2.10
N LEU A 161 -11.58 2.37 1.96
CA LEU A 161 -13.01 2.32 1.70
C LEU A 161 -13.82 2.81 2.89
N LYS A 162 -15.01 3.36 2.60
CA LYS A 162 -15.96 3.76 3.62
C LYS A 162 -16.33 2.54 4.48
N GLN A 163 -16.59 2.80 5.75
CA GLN A 163 -16.99 1.80 6.74
C GLN A 163 -18.10 0.85 6.25
N GLY A 164 -19.15 1.39 5.61
CA GLY A 164 -20.25 0.58 5.10
C GLY A 164 -19.80 -0.41 4.01
N GLU A 165 -18.92 0.02 3.11
CA GLU A 165 -18.37 -0.83 2.05
C GLU A 165 -17.44 -1.91 2.62
N ARG A 166 -16.57 -1.55 3.58
CA ARG A 166 -15.72 -2.54 4.28
C ARG A 166 -16.56 -3.62 4.97
N ARG A 167 -17.62 -3.22 5.68
CA ARG A 167 -18.55 -4.15 6.32
C ARG A 167 -19.22 -5.07 5.30
N ALA A 168 -19.71 -4.51 4.19
CA ALA A 168 -20.35 -5.30 3.13
C ALA A 168 -19.38 -6.34 2.52
N ILE A 169 -18.11 -5.97 2.32
CA ILE A 169 -17.05 -6.90 1.88
C ILE A 169 -16.86 -8.02 2.91
N GLN A 170 -16.73 -7.65 4.18
CA GLN A 170 -16.46 -8.61 5.26
C GLN A 170 -17.63 -9.58 5.48
N GLU A 171 -18.87 -9.10 5.39
CA GLU A 171 -20.09 -9.92 5.48
C GLU A 171 -20.22 -10.89 4.29
N ALA A 172 -19.83 -10.46 3.09
CA ALA A 172 -19.90 -11.29 1.88
C ALA A 172 -18.75 -12.31 1.76
N PHE A 173 -17.59 -12.02 2.36
CA PHE A 173 -16.35 -12.77 2.17
C PHE A 173 -16.45 -14.26 2.57
N PRO A 174 -17.03 -14.67 3.72
CA PRO A 174 -17.11 -16.07 4.12
C PRO A 174 -17.84 -16.94 3.09
N ASP A 175 -18.99 -16.47 2.60
CA ASP A 175 -19.80 -17.20 1.63
C ASP A 175 -19.14 -17.20 0.24
N ALA A 176 -18.50 -16.10 -0.14
CA ALA A 176 -17.72 -16.03 -1.37
C ALA A 176 -16.55 -17.02 -1.33
N TYR A 177 -15.83 -17.12 -0.21
CA TYR A 177 -14.69 -18.03 -0.06
C TYR A 177 -15.14 -19.50 -0.08
N LYS A 178 -16.24 -19.86 0.61
CA LYS A 178 -16.81 -21.21 0.55
C LYS A 178 -17.23 -21.59 -0.88
N LYS A 179 -17.83 -20.64 -1.62
CA LYS A 179 -18.15 -20.83 -3.05
C LYS A 179 -16.90 -21.04 -3.88
N LEU A 180 -15.83 -20.29 -3.64
CA LEU A 180 -14.54 -20.51 -4.33
C LEU A 180 -14.04 -21.94 -4.11
N LEU A 181 -14.00 -22.39 -2.85
CA LEU A 181 -13.53 -23.75 -2.51
C LEU A 181 -14.37 -24.84 -3.20
N SER A 182 -15.69 -24.69 -3.27
CA SER A 182 -16.55 -25.67 -3.94
C SER A 182 -16.36 -25.71 -5.47
N LYS A 183 -15.78 -24.66 -6.06
CA LYS A 183 -15.39 -24.64 -7.48
C LYS A 183 -14.02 -25.28 -7.74
N GLY A 184 -13.28 -25.64 -6.69
CA GLY A 184 -12.17 -26.59 -6.76
C GLY A 184 -10.78 -26.00 -6.66
N PHE A 185 -10.61 -24.68 -6.69
CA PHE A 185 -9.29 -24.03 -6.61
C PHE A 185 -9.35 -22.74 -5.79
N TYR A 186 -8.22 -22.37 -5.18
CA TYR A 186 -8.03 -21.09 -4.51
C TYR A 186 -6.59 -20.57 -4.71
N PRO A 187 -6.33 -19.25 -4.62
CA PRO A 187 -4.97 -18.73 -4.68
C PRO A 187 -4.11 -19.25 -3.53
N ALA A 188 -2.91 -19.80 -3.84
CA ALA A 188 -2.04 -20.43 -2.85
C ALA A 188 -1.50 -19.43 -1.81
N PHE A 189 -1.27 -18.19 -2.24
CA PHE A 189 -0.86 -17.05 -1.42
C PHE A 189 -1.96 -15.99 -1.51
N GLY A 190 -3.16 -16.38 -1.07
CA GLY A 190 -4.33 -15.50 -1.04
C GLY A 190 -4.05 -14.27 -0.20
N GLY A 191 -4.48 -13.12 -0.71
CA GLY A 191 -4.31 -11.83 -0.04
C GLY A 191 -5.24 -10.78 -0.65
N PRO A 192 -5.16 -9.52 -0.20
CA PRO A 192 -6.05 -8.45 -0.66
C PRO A 192 -5.93 -8.18 -2.17
N LYS A 193 -4.75 -8.42 -2.78
CA LYS A 193 -4.56 -8.38 -4.25
C LYS A 193 -5.38 -9.39 -5.04
N ASN A 194 -5.89 -10.42 -4.37
CA ASN A 194 -6.69 -11.47 -4.97
C ASN A 194 -8.19 -11.19 -4.83
N LEU A 195 -8.60 -10.04 -4.27
CA LEU A 195 -9.99 -9.64 -4.13
C LEU A 195 -10.28 -8.42 -4.97
N VAL A 196 -11.29 -8.52 -5.83
CA VAL A 196 -11.87 -7.39 -6.55
C VAL A 196 -13.29 -7.17 -6.03
N TRP A 197 -13.55 -5.94 -5.59
CA TRP A 197 -14.85 -5.49 -5.12
C TRP A 197 -15.52 -4.64 -6.19
N GLN A 198 -16.77 -4.96 -6.52
CA GLN A 198 -17.61 -4.10 -7.35
C GLN A 198 -18.58 -3.34 -6.45
N PRO A 199 -18.40 -2.02 -6.29
CA PRO A 199 -19.43 -1.19 -5.67
C PRO A 199 -20.72 -1.27 -6.49
N GLU A 200 -21.85 -1.11 -5.83
CA GLU A 200 -23.18 -1.14 -6.44
C GLU A 200 -23.28 -0.23 -7.69
N THR A 201 -23.63 -0.80 -8.84
CA THR A 201 -24.30 -0.02 -9.90
C THR A 201 -25.76 0.14 -9.50
N LYS A 202 -26.14 1.32 -9.01
CA LYS A 202 -27.55 1.70 -8.86
C LYS A 202 -28.20 1.80 -10.24
N HIS A 203 -28.69 0.67 -10.77
CA HIS A 203 -29.77 0.74 -11.73
C HIS A 203 -31.07 0.92 -10.94
N LEU A 204 -31.63 2.13 -11.01
CA LEU A 204 -32.99 2.46 -10.58
C LEU A 204 -33.98 1.51 -11.24
N LEU A 205 -34.36 0.42 -10.57
CA LEU A 205 -35.57 -0.32 -10.88
C LEU A 205 -36.33 -0.63 -9.60
N ASN A 206 -37.58 -0.19 -9.63
CA ASN A 206 -38.61 -0.29 -8.61
C ASN A 206 -38.91 -1.74 -8.21
N VAL A 207 -39.15 -1.91 -6.90
CA VAL A 207 -40.09 -2.86 -6.28
C VAL A 207 -39.68 -4.35 -6.19
N THR A 208 -39.69 -4.82 -4.93
CA THR A 208 -39.74 -6.21 -4.43
C THR A 208 -38.53 -7.13 -4.59
N LYS A 209 -37.88 -7.42 -3.44
CA LYS A 209 -37.10 -8.64 -3.15
C LYS A 209 -36.05 -9.05 -4.19
N THR A 210 -35.19 -8.13 -4.62
CA THR A 210 -33.91 -8.51 -5.24
C THR A 210 -32.87 -8.76 -4.15
N LYS A 211 -32.51 -10.03 -3.98
CA LYS A 211 -31.40 -10.49 -3.13
C LYS A 211 -30.13 -9.74 -3.53
N LEU A 212 -29.72 -8.75 -2.73
CA LEU A 212 -28.45 -8.02 -2.94
C LEU A 212 -27.34 -9.06 -3.06
N THR A 213 -26.69 -9.11 -4.21
CA THR A 213 -25.53 -9.98 -4.43
C THR A 213 -24.33 -9.10 -4.70
N ASN A 214 -23.77 -8.55 -3.63
CA ASN A 214 -22.45 -7.95 -3.69
C ASN A 214 -21.45 -9.07 -4.01
N TYR A 215 -20.81 -9.00 -5.17
CA TYR A 215 -19.85 -10.02 -5.59
C TYR A 215 -18.43 -9.53 -5.29
N SER A 216 -17.77 -10.21 -4.34
CA SER A 216 -16.31 -10.23 -4.26
C SER A 216 -15.80 -11.28 -5.24
N PHE A 217 -14.93 -10.89 -6.16
CA PHE A 217 -14.32 -11.80 -7.12
C PHE A 217 -12.91 -12.15 -6.68
N PHE A 218 -12.60 -13.45 -6.69
CA PHE A 218 -11.26 -13.95 -6.47
C PHE A 218 -10.50 -13.95 -7.79
N VAL A 219 -9.32 -13.33 -7.81
CA VAL A 219 -8.45 -13.22 -8.98
C VAL A 219 -7.04 -13.72 -8.66
N GLY A 220 -6.19 -13.86 -9.69
CA GLY A 220 -4.76 -14.16 -9.51
C GLY A 220 -4.47 -15.63 -9.18
N PHE A 221 -4.77 -16.52 -10.12
CA PHE A 221 -4.61 -17.98 -9.98
C PHE A 221 -3.27 -18.52 -10.50
N ARG A 222 -2.28 -17.65 -10.77
CA ARG A 222 -0.93 -18.04 -11.21
C ARG A 222 -0.32 -19.17 -10.38
N ARG A 223 -0.44 -19.01 -9.06
CA ARG A 223 -0.07 -19.99 -8.04
C ARG A 223 -1.35 -20.30 -7.29
N CYS A 224 -1.94 -21.45 -7.56
CA CYS A 224 -3.19 -21.85 -6.94
C CYS A 224 -3.00 -23.19 -6.23
N ARG A 225 -4.01 -23.61 -5.49
CA ARG A 225 -4.06 -24.95 -4.92
C ARG A 225 -5.42 -25.54 -5.19
N GLN A 226 -5.44 -26.83 -5.49
CA GLN A 226 -6.68 -27.57 -5.58
C GLN A 226 -7.31 -27.64 -4.17
N ALA A 227 -8.58 -27.25 -4.08
CA ALA A 227 -9.38 -27.49 -2.90
C ALA A 227 -9.64 -29.00 -2.79
N LYS A 228 -9.51 -29.57 -1.59
CA LYS A 228 -9.78 -31.00 -1.33
C LYS A 228 -11.10 -31.15 -0.55
N PRO A 229 -11.93 -32.16 -0.84
CA PRO A 229 -13.08 -32.51 -0.02
C PRO A 229 -12.67 -32.93 1.41
N PRO A 230 -13.51 -32.67 2.43
CA PRO A 230 -14.70 -31.82 2.38
C PRO A 230 -14.30 -30.36 2.13
N TYR A 231 -14.92 -29.72 1.15
CA TYR A 231 -14.64 -28.33 0.77
C TYR A 231 -15.14 -27.37 1.84
N GLY A 232 -14.43 -27.27 2.97
CA GLY A 232 -15.04 -26.72 4.17
C GLY A 232 -14.16 -26.64 5.39
N LYS A 233 -13.09 -25.84 5.34
CA LYS A 233 -12.70 -25.10 6.55
C LYS A 233 -12.58 -23.64 6.19
N TRP A 234 -13.75 -22.99 6.06
CA TRP A 234 -13.81 -21.58 6.39
C TRP A 234 -13.18 -21.42 7.77
N SER A 235 -12.16 -20.58 7.85
CA SER A 235 -11.55 -20.21 9.11
C SER A 235 -11.70 -18.70 9.26
N PRO A 236 -12.07 -18.21 10.44
CA PRO A 236 -12.06 -16.78 10.72
C PRO A 236 -10.67 -16.15 10.46
N SER A 237 -9.58 -16.95 10.49
CA SER A 237 -8.22 -16.49 10.18
C SER A 237 -8.04 -15.97 8.76
N LEU A 238 -8.92 -16.36 7.83
CA LEU A 238 -8.89 -15.87 6.46
C LEU A 238 -9.12 -14.36 6.37
N PHE A 239 -9.79 -13.75 7.35
CA PHE A 239 -9.89 -12.30 7.42
C PHE A 239 -8.51 -11.64 7.61
N ALA A 240 -7.61 -12.25 8.38
CA ALA A 240 -6.24 -11.76 8.55
C ALA A 240 -5.40 -12.04 7.30
N VAL A 241 -5.52 -13.25 6.72
CA VAL A 241 -4.81 -13.64 5.47
C VAL A 241 -5.10 -12.66 4.33
N TYR A 242 -6.37 -12.27 4.18
CA TYR A 242 -6.80 -11.31 3.16
C TYR A 242 -6.71 -9.85 3.63
N ALA A 243 -6.17 -9.60 4.83
CA ALA A 243 -6.04 -8.29 5.45
C ALA A 243 -7.35 -7.47 5.49
N LEU A 244 -8.48 -8.20 5.56
CA LEU A 244 -9.82 -7.70 5.78
C LEU A 244 -10.10 -7.45 7.26
N ALA A 245 -9.25 -7.96 8.14
CA ALA A 245 -9.23 -7.64 9.56
C ALA A 245 -7.79 -7.64 10.07
N LYS A 246 -7.52 -6.83 11.10
CA LYS A 246 -6.21 -6.86 11.78
C LYS A 246 -6.34 -7.58 13.11
N PRO A 247 -5.73 -8.77 13.26
CA PRO A 247 -5.63 -9.43 14.55
C PRO A 247 -4.69 -8.63 15.48
N PRO A 248 -4.89 -8.69 16.79
CA PRO A 248 -3.89 -8.21 17.75
C PRO A 248 -2.56 -8.96 17.60
N ASP A 249 -1.45 -8.29 17.85
CA ASP A 249 -0.09 -8.86 17.67
C ASP A 249 0.18 -10.09 18.59
N TRP A 250 -0.57 -10.24 19.68
CA TRP A 250 -0.49 -11.39 20.58
C TRP A 250 -1.39 -12.57 20.15
N CYS A 251 -2.29 -12.35 19.19
CA CYS A 251 -3.19 -13.37 18.72
C CYS A 251 -2.44 -14.27 17.74
N GLU A 252 -2.15 -15.49 18.15
CA GLU A 252 -1.52 -16.51 17.31
C GLU A 252 -2.56 -17.14 16.36
N TRP A 253 -3.25 -16.32 15.58
CA TRP A 253 -4.35 -16.71 14.69
C TRP A 253 -3.96 -17.71 13.59
N TYR A 254 -2.66 -17.83 13.34
CA TYR A 254 -2.08 -18.77 12.39
C TYR A 254 -1.87 -20.17 12.98
N GLU A 255 -1.94 -20.32 14.31
CA GLU A 255 -1.78 -21.60 14.98
C GLU A 255 -3.01 -22.49 14.84
N THR A 256 -2.79 -23.79 14.73
CA THR A 256 -3.89 -24.77 14.59
C THR A 256 -4.77 -24.88 15.83
N THR A 257 -4.29 -24.39 16.98
CA THR A 257 -4.96 -24.39 18.28
C THR A 257 -5.81 -23.15 18.53
N TRP A 258 -5.77 -22.15 17.64
CA TRP A 258 -6.55 -20.93 17.81
C TRP A 258 -8.06 -21.20 17.74
N ASP A 259 -8.80 -20.64 18.69
CA ASP A 259 -10.22 -20.89 18.93
C ASP A 259 -11.16 -20.18 17.93
N GLY A 260 -10.61 -19.39 17.01
CA GLY A 260 -11.37 -18.62 16.04
C GLY A 260 -11.98 -17.32 16.60
N ASN A 261 -11.62 -16.92 17.83
CA ASN A 261 -12.16 -15.73 18.47
C ASN A 261 -11.59 -14.45 17.86
N MET A 262 -12.45 -13.70 17.19
CA MET A 262 -12.13 -12.44 16.52
C MET A 262 -12.62 -11.19 17.28
N LYS A 263 -13.04 -11.31 18.55
CA LYS A 263 -13.64 -10.20 19.31
C LYS A 263 -12.74 -8.97 19.39
N ASP A 264 -11.43 -9.18 19.46
CA ASP A 264 -10.43 -8.11 19.59
C ASP A 264 -9.77 -7.74 18.25
N TRP A 265 -10.23 -8.32 17.14
CA TRP A 265 -9.72 -7.99 15.81
C TRP A 265 -10.34 -6.70 15.29
N GLU A 266 -9.58 -5.92 14.53
CA GLU A 266 -10.09 -4.74 13.83
C GLU A 266 -10.96 -5.19 12.64
N CYS A 267 -12.23 -5.54 12.91
CA CYS A 267 -13.14 -6.17 11.93
C CYS A 267 -14.31 -5.29 11.48
N ILE A 268 -14.76 -4.29 12.21
CA ILE A 268 -15.81 -3.35 11.80
C ILE A 268 -15.59 -2.08 12.66
N PRO A 269 -15.86 -0.85 12.19
CA PRO A 269 -16.15 0.21 13.13
C PRO A 269 -17.56 -0.09 13.68
N GLN A 270 -17.66 -0.74 14.83
CA GLN A 270 -18.67 -0.33 15.78
C GLN A 270 -18.11 0.94 16.41
N CYS A 271 -18.93 1.97 16.57
CA CYS A 271 -18.51 3.16 17.31
C CYS A 271 -17.83 2.72 18.61
N ALA A 272 -16.67 3.33 18.88
CA ALA A 272 -15.76 3.05 19.98
C ALA A 272 -15.00 1.70 19.80
N LYS A 273 -13.80 1.66 19.23
CA LYS A 273 -12.61 2.25 19.84
C LYS A 273 -11.39 2.10 18.89
N THR A 274 -11.17 3.01 17.94
CA THR A 274 -9.85 3.19 17.30
C THR A 274 -8.91 3.92 18.25
N ARG A 275 -7.86 3.25 18.74
CA ARG A 275 -6.89 3.80 19.70
C ARG A 275 -5.80 4.54 18.93
N TYR A 276 -5.92 5.85 18.84
CA TYR A 276 -4.79 6.77 18.70
C TYR A 276 -4.72 7.57 20.00
N TYR A 277 -3.53 7.84 20.53
CA TYR A 277 -3.39 8.75 21.67
C TYR A 277 -2.36 9.83 21.33
N LEU A 278 -2.78 11.07 21.55
CA LEU A 278 -1.99 12.25 21.83
C LEU A 278 -2.39 12.66 23.25
N VAL A 279 -1.42 13.01 24.11
CA VAL A 279 -1.69 13.50 25.46
C VAL A 279 -2.25 14.93 25.37
N LEU A 280 -3.43 15.14 25.95
CA LEU A 280 -4.09 16.44 26.08
C LEU A 280 -3.41 17.29 27.16
N VAL A 281 -3.23 18.58 26.86
CA VAL A 281 -3.28 19.65 27.87
C VAL A 281 -4.27 20.72 27.38
N HIS A 282 -5.03 21.20 28.35
CA HIS A 282 -6.31 21.87 28.22
C HIS A 282 -6.18 23.32 27.69
N GLN A 283 -7.22 23.76 26.96
CA GLN A 283 -7.59 25.13 26.57
C GLN A 283 -7.20 25.73 25.21
N TYR A 284 -6.28 25.17 24.42
CA TYR A 284 -6.17 25.55 22.99
C TYR A 284 -5.91 24.30 22.15
N LYS A 285 -6.91 23.90 21.34
CA LYS A 285 -6.86 22.66 20.56
C LYS A 285 -5.87 22.81 19.40
N ILE A 286 -4.74 22.11 19.47
CA ILE A 286 -3.80 21.92 18.35
C ILE A 286 -3.93 20.49 17.84
N TYR A 287 -4.06 20.32 16.53
CA TYR A 287 -4.13 19.03 15.86
C TYR A 287 -2.85 18.79 15.07
N LEU A 288 -2.19 17.66 15.34
CA LEU A 288 -1.00 17.24 14.60
C LEU A 288 -1.16 15.78 14.17
N VAL A 289 -1.22 15.54 12.87
CA VAL A 289 -1.27 14.23 12.24
C VAL A 289 -0.19 14.21 11.17
N THR A 290 0.70 13.22 11.23
CA THR A 290 1.66 12.96 10.17
C THR A 290 1.47 11.53 9.68
N THR A 291 1.25 11.36 8.37
CA THR A 291 1.48 10.11 7.64
C THR A 291 1.50 10.40 6.13
N PHE A 292 2.44 9.75 5.45
CA PHE A 292 2.79 9.89 4.04
C PHE A 292 1.79 9.19 3.11
N ARG A 293 1.49 9.83 1.96
CA ARG A 293 1.24 9.15 0.67
C ARG A 293 1.11 10.16 -0.48
N SER A 294 1.72 9.81 -1.61
CA SER A 294 1.63 10.50 -2.89
C SER A 294 0.40 10.06 -3.70
N SER A 295 -0.15 10.97 -4.49
CA SER A 295 -0.94 10.66 -5.69
C SER A 295 -1.05 11.88 -6.62
N PRO A 296 -1.35 11.64 -7.91
CA PRO A 296 -0.87 12.47 -9.01
C PRO A 296 -1.81 13.65 -9.36
N CYS A 297 -1.20 14.64 -10.00
CA CYS A 297 -1.79 15.90 -10.42
C CYS A 297 -2.47 15.78 -11.79
N SER A 298 -3.61 16.46 -11.96
CA SER A 298 -4.05 16.95 -13.27
C SER A 298 -4.93 18.19 -13.10
N THR A 299 -4.52 19.35 -13.63
CA THR A 299 -5.11 20.05 -14.79
C THR A 299 -4.72 21.54 -14.86
N ASN A 300 -4.38 21.94 -16.09
CA ASN A 300 -4.23 23.26 -16.73
C ASN A 300 -4.67 24.54 -15.99
N LEU A 301 -3.88 25.62 -16.16
CA LEU A 301 -4.23 26.85 -16.94
C LEU A 301 -3.08 27.90 -16.90
N LEU A 302 -2.83 28.55 -18.04
CA LEU A 302 -1.99 29.74 -18.28
C LEU A 302 -2.90 31.00 -18.41
N PRO A 303 -2.42 32.24 -18.67
CA PRO A 303 -1.31 33.03 -18.08
C PRO A 303 -1.74 34.52 -17.80
N ARG A 304 -0.83 35.38 -17.28
CA ARG A 304 -0.81 36.84 -17.59
C ARG A 304 0.62 37.40 -17.67
N ARG A 305 0.86 38.21 -18.71
CA ARG A 305 2.09 38.97 -19.04
C ARG A 305 2.33 40.15 -18.09
N SER A 306 3.59 40.49 -17.86
CA SER A 306 4.04 41.89 -17.73
C SER A 306 5.35 42.10 -18.50
N ASP A 307 5.42 43.24 -19.18
CA ASP A 307 6.47 43.64 -20.11
C ASP A 307 7.57 44.43 -19.38
N ALA A 308 8.83 43.97 -19.45
CA ALA A 308 10.05 44.78 -19.29
C ALA A 308 11.29 44.02 -19.84
N PRO A 309 12.25 44.70 -20.52
CA PRO A 309 13.33 44.03 -21.22
C PRO A 309 14.49 43.64 -20.28
N PHE A 310 14.84 42.35 -20.24
CA PHE A 310 16.04 41.84 -19.56
C PHE A 310 17.23 41.69 -20.55
N PRO A 311 18.48 41.83 -20.06
CA PRO A 311 19.66 41.88 -20.91
C PRO A 311 19.97 40.52 -21.56
N ASN A 312 20.24 40.57 -22.86
CA ASN A 312 20.61 39.46 -23.72
C ASN A 312 21.94 38.82 -23.24
N ASN A 313 21.89 37.57 -22.79
CA ASN A 313 22.97 36.55 -22.72
C ASN A 313 23.09 35.75 -21.40
N ALA A 314 21.99 35.53 -20.70
CA ALA A 314 21.82 34.32 -19.90
C ALA A 314 20.47 33.71 -20.29
N ALA A 315 20.40 32.40 -20.53
CA ALA A 315 19.13 31.73 -20.73
C ALA A 315 18.32 31.78 -19.42
N CYS A 316 17.55 32.86 -19.22
CA CYS A 316 16.57 32.99 -18.14
C CYS A 316 15.50 31.91 -18.35
N ARG A 317 15.68 30.77 -17.69
CA ARG A 317 14.61 29.79 -17.54
C ARG A 317 13.66 30.31 -16.47
N TRP A 318 12.49 30.77 -16.88
CA TRP A 318 11.38 31.02 -15.98
C TRP A 318 10.98 29.70 -15.33
N VAL A 319 11.28 29.54 -14.04
CA VAL A 319 10.82 28.40 -13.24
C VAL A 319 9.44 28.76 -12.70
N GLN A 320 8.43 27.94 -12.98
CA GLN A 320 7.10 28.12 -12.39
C GLN A 320 7.19 27.89 -10.88
N SER A 321 6.67 28.84 -10.10
CA SER A 321 6.54 28.71 -8.64
C SER A 321 5.07 28.71 -8.24
N THR A 322 4.69 27.81 -7.35
CA THR A 322 3.35 27.73 -6.77
C THR A 322 3.35 28.43 -5.42
N GLN A 323 2.36 29.30 -5.18
CA GLN A 323 2.13 29.88 -3.86
C GLN A 323 1.53 28.83 -2.93
N VAL A 324 2.10 28.69 -1.74
CA VAL A 324 1.62 27.78 -0.71
C VAL A 324 1.07 28.61 0.44
N ASP A 325 -0.21 28.42 0.74
CA ASP A 325 -0.87 28.98 1.92
C ASP A 325 -0.95 27.95 3.06
N ALA A 326 -1.42 28.39 4.24
CA ALA A 326 -1.54 27.54 5.41
C ALA A 326 -2.43 26.31 5.20
N ARG A 327 -3.48 26.41 4.37
CA ARG A 327 -4.42 25.32 4.10
C ARG A 327 -3.79 24.23 3.23
N HIS A 328 -2.94 24.63 2.29
CA HIS A 328 -2.17 23.71 1.47
C HIS A 328 -1.07 23.04 2.29
N LEU A 329 -0.30 23.82 3.07
CA LEU A 329 0.85 23.32 3.83
C LEU A 329 0.47 22.22 4.83
N VAL A 330 -0.62 22.37 5.59
CA VAL A 330 -1.08 21.33 6.55
C VAL A 330 -1.55 20.02 5.90
N ARG A 331 -1.69 19.98 4.58
CA ARG A 331 -2.05 18.78 3.80
C ARG A 331 -0.86 18.13 3.12
N GLU A 332 0.31 18.78 3.14
CA GLU A 332 1.50 18.22 2.54
C GLU A 332 1.98 17.01 3.33
N ALA A 333 2.50 16.02 2.61
CA ALA A 333 3.19 14.93 3.26
C ALA A 333 4.49 15.45 3.83
N LEU A 334 4.86 14.98 5.03
CA LEU A 334 6.22 15.16 5.51
C LEU A 334 7.22 14.51 4.53
N PRO A 335 8.50 14.88 4.59
CA PRO A 335 9.55 14.19 3.85
C PRO A 335 10.08 12.96 4.60
N ASP A 336 10.51 11.94 3.85
CA ASP A 336 10.89 10.64 4.41
C ASP A 336 12.08 10.79 5.39
N LEU A 337 11.98 10.15 6.55
CA LEU A 337 13.10 10.13 7.50
C LEU A 337 14.21 9.20 6.99
N ARG A 338 15.34 9.76 6.58
CA ARG A 338 16.47 8.97 6.06
C ARG A 338 17.35 8.44 7.19
N ARG A 339 17.56 7.12 7.23
CA ARG A 339 18.36 6.45 8.26
C ARG A 339 19.81 6.23 7.83
N GLY A 340 20.75 6.46 8.75
CA GLY A 340 22.17 6.23 8.55
C GLY A 340 22.58 4.75 8.59
N HIS A 341 23.76 4.46 8.06
CA HIS A 341 24.36 3.12 8.10
C HIS A 341 24.59 2.64 9.53
N SER A 342 25.03 3.55 10.40
CA SER A 342 25.11 3.36 11.84
C SER A 342 23.90 4.03 12.49
N ALA A 343 23.21 3.31 13.37
CA ALA A 343 22.07 3.86 14.10
C ALA A 343 21.96 3.21 15.49
N THR A 344 21.32 3.92 16.41
CA THR A 344 21.03 3.43 17.76
C THR A 344 20.35 2.06 17.70
N LYS A 345 20.90 1.11 18.44
CA LYS A 345 20.43 -0.29 18.52
C LYS A 345 19.81 -0.63 19.88
N ASN A 346 20.14 0.14 20.91
CA ASN A 346 19.67 -0.08 22.27
C ASN A 346 18.48 0.82 22.56
N SER A 347 17.56 0.32 23.38
CA SER A 347 16.44 1.11 23.88
C SER A 347 16.94 2.24 24.80
N ALA A 348 16.42 3.44 24.58
CA ALA A 348 16.58 4.58 25.48
C ALA A 348 15.44 4.67 26.52
N ILE A 349 14.64 3.61 26.65
CA ILE A 349 13.61 3.51 27.68
C ILE A 349 14.31 3.26 29.03
N HIS A 350 14.17 4.21 29.94
CA HIS A 350 14.70 4.14 31.29
C HIS A 350 13.64 3.60 32.26
N ASP A 351 14.06 3.13 33.45
CA ASP A 351 13.17 2.66 34.53
C ASP A 351 12.47 3.83 35.23
N ILE A 352 11.68 4.59 34.47
CA ILE A 352 11.00 5.81 34.88
C ILE A 352 9.61 5.79 34.24
N THR A 353 8.57 6.04 35.02
CA THR A 353 7.18 6.05 34.52
C THR A 353 6.59 7.46 34.54
N PHE A 354 5.83 7.81 33.50
CA PHE A 354 5.00 9.00 33.48
C PHE A 354 3.95 8.91 34.59
N PRO A 355 3.85 9.88 35.53
CA PRO A 355 2.94 9.79 36.68
C PRO A 355 1.54 10.37 36.38
N GLY A 356 1.37 11.12 35.28
CA GLY A 356 0.13 11.84 34.98
C GLY A 356 -1.06 10.95 34.61
N LYS A 357 -2.25 11.55 34.51
CA LYS A 357 -3.45 10.85 34.04
C LYS A 357 -3.34 10.61 32.54
N LEU A 358 -3.43 9.34 32.14
CA LEU A 358 -3.51 8.97 30.73
C LEU A 358 -4.97 8.84 30.33
N GLU A 359 -5.41 9.73 29.45
CA GLU A 359 -6.73 9.71 28.85
C GLU A 359 -6.64 9.41 27.36
N ARG A 360 -7.71 8.81 26.86
CA ARG A 360 -7.82 8.45 25.46
C ARG A 360 -8.60 9.51 24.70
N TRP A 361 -8.10 9.93 23.55
CA TRP A 361 -8.82 10.81 22.64
C TRP A 361 -9.55 10.01 21.56
N ASP A 362 -10.76 9.53 21.88
CA ASP A 362 -11.48 8.53 21.09
C ASP A 362 -11.82 8.95 19.64
N ASN A 363 -11.97 10.24 19.35
CA ASN A 363 -12.37 10.77 18.04
C ASN A 363 -11.34 11.71 17.42
N PHE A 364 -10.07 11.63 17.82
CA PHE A 364 -9.02 12.59 17.42
C PHE A 364 -9.00 12.90 15.91
N SER A 365 -8.86 11.90 15.03
CA SER A 365 -8.77 12.14 13.58
C SER A 365 -10.04 12.78 13.00
N LEU A 366 -11.22 12.41 13.52
CA LEU A 366 -12.48 13.00 13.09
C LEU A 366 -12.59 14.45 13.57
N GLU A 367 -12.20 14.73 14.81
CA GLU A 367 -12.17 16.07 15.37
C GLU A 367 -11.13 16.95 14.67
N ALA A 368 -9.95 16.42 14.36
CA ALA A 368 -8.91 17.07 13.58
C ALA A 368 -9.40 17.42 12.17
N HIS A 369 -10.04 16.45 11.50
CA HIS A 369 -10.61 16.67 10.17
C HIS A 369 -11.72 17.72 10.22
N ARG A 370 -12.65 17.62 11.18
CA ARG A 370 -13.72 18.61 11.36
C ARG A 370 -13.17 19.99 11.66
N ALA A 371 -12.17 20.09 12.53
CA ALA A 371 -11.48 21.34 12.83
C ALA A 371 -10.82 21.90 11.57
N TYR A 372 -10.08 21.09 10.81
CA TYR A 372 -9.48 21.50 9.54
C TYR A 372 -10.53 21.99 8.52
N THR A 373 -11.61 21.24 8.31
CA THR A 373 -12.65 21.59 7.34
C THR A 373 -13.50 22.79 7.76
N GLY A 374 -13.71 22.96 9.06
CA GLY A 374 -14.49 24.04 9.64
C GLY A 374 -13.68 25.30 9.96
N HIS A 375 -12.34 25.21 9.89
CA HIS A 375 -11.47 26.35 10.11
C HIS A 375 -11.56 27.34 8.95
N ASN A 376 -11.71 28.62 9.29
CA ASN A 376 -11.71 29.69 8.30
C ASN A 376 -10.27 30.09 7.97
N TRP A 377 -9.70 29.47 6.96
CA TRP A 377 -8.30 29.66 6.56
C TRP A 377 -8.06 31.06 5.98
N LYS A 378 -7.11 31.80 6.58
CA LYS A 378 -6.59 33.03 5.98
C LYS A 378 -5.68 32.67 4.81
N GLY A 379 -5.90 33.31 3.65
CA GLY A 379 -5.16 33.07 2.40
C GLY A 379 -3.76 33.70 2.35
N THR A 380 -3.08 33.82 3.49
CA THR A 380 -1.72 34.36 3.57
C THR A 380 -0.75 33.40 2.91
N VAL A 381 0.04 33.89 1.96
CA VAL A 381 1.10 33.10 1.32
C VAL A 381 2.23 32.89 2.32
N LEU A 382 2.54 31.63 2.62
CA LEU A 382 3.59 31.22 3.55
C LEU A 382 4.90 30.90 2.84
N ASN A 383 4.83 30.32 1.64
CA ASN A 383 6.00 29.90 0.89
C ASN A 383 5.74 29.94 -0.62
N LEU A 384 6.82 29.97 -1.41
CA LEU A 384 6.81 29.76 -2.85
C LEU A 384 7.53 28.45 -3.15
N GLN A 385 6.78 27.43 -3.56
CA GLN A 385 7.36 26.17 -3.99
C GLN A 385 7.76 26.25 -5.46
N HIS A 386 9.04 26.05 -5.75
CA HIS A 386 9.48 25.84 -7.12
C HIS A 386 9.02 24.48 -7.63
N GLN A 387 8.60 24.41 -8.90
CA GLN A 387 8.30 23.15 -9.57
C GLN A 387 9.54 22.26 -9.49
N SER A 388 9.37 21.07 -8.89
CA SER A 388 10.46 20.21 -8.42
C SER A 388 11.54 20.02 -9.48
N LEU A 389 12.75 20.50 -9.19
CA LEU A 389 13.93 20.07 -9.92
C LEU A 389 14.12 18.59 -9.55
N GLU A 390 13.80 17.67 -10.48
CA GLU A 390 13.99 16.22 -10.32
C GLU A 390 15.48 15.85 -10.33
N THR A 391 16.26 16.47 -9.44
CA THR A 391 17.69 16.22 -9.29
C THR A 391 17.95 15.72 -7.86
N PRO A 392 18.90 14.80 -7.67
CA PRO A 392 19.25 14.28 -6.34
C PRO A 392 19.69 15.35 -5.33
N HIS A 393 20.14 16.52 -5.82
CA HIS A 393 20.62 17.63 -5.02
C HIS A 393 19.53 18.65 -4.65
N SER A 394 18.28 18.39 -5.03
CA SER A 394 17.17 19.29 -4.70
C SER A 394 16.93 19.35 -3.19
N LEU A 395 16.77 20.56 -2.66
CA LEU A 395 16.35 20.76 -1.27
C LEU A 395 14.88 20.38 -1.02
N SER A 396 14.11 20.07 -2.08
CA SER A 396 12.78 19.46 -1.97
C SER A 396 12.83 17.97 -1.62
N ILE A 397 14.03 17.37 -1.53
CA ILE A 397 14.27 15.99 -1.13
C ILE A 397 15.06 16.03 0.18
N GLU A 398 14.74 15.15 1.14
CA GLU A 398 15.48 15.04 2.39
C GLU A 398 16.97 14.73 2.12
N GLN A 399 17.84 15.65 2.54
CA GLN A 399 19.29 15.54 2.39
C GLN A 399 19.97 15.05 3.67
N VAL A 400 19.29 15.18 4.82
CA VAL A 400 19.84 14.84 6.13
C VAL A 400 19.52 13.40 6.48
N VAL A 401 20.52 12.72 7.06
CA VAL A 401 20.42 11.33 7.50
C VAL A 401 20.55 11.29 9.02
N VAL A 402 19.65 10.56 9.69
CA VAL A 402 19.59 10.44 11.15
C VAL A 402 20.05 9.07 11.64
N GLY A 403 20.71 9.04 12.79
CA GLY A 403 21.21 7.81 13.43
C GLY A 403 20.64 7.56 14.83
N ASP A 404 20.11 8.58 15.50
CA ASP A 404 19.67 8.55 16.91
C ASP A 404 18.46 9.46 17.18
N GLU A 405 18.04 9.54 18.45
CA GLU A 405 16.88 10.33 18.88
C GLU A 405 17.10 11.83 18.69
N THR A 406 18.28 12.35 19.00
CA THR A 406 18.64 13.76 18.80
C THR A 406 18.45 14.18 17.34
N GLY A 407 18.88 13.34 16.39
CA GLY A 407 18.65 13.58 14.96
C GLY A 407 17.16 13.62 14.60
N VAL A 408 16.35 12.72 15.15
CA VAL A 408 14.88 12.69 14.94
C VAL A 408 14.22 13.94 15.52
N GLN A 409 14.62 14.38 16.71
CA GLN A 409 14.13 15.62 17.33
C GLN A 409 14.41 16.84 16.45
N GLY A 410 15.62 16.93 15.89
CA GLY A 410 16.00 17.97 14.93
C GLY A 410 15.09 17.98 13.69
N ARG A 411 14.86 16.83 13.06
CA ARG A 411 13.97 16.74 11.88
C ARG A 411 12.51 17.03 12.21
N PHE A 412 12.03 16.65 13.39
CA PHE A 412 10.69 16.99 13.85
C PHE A 412 10.51 18.51 13.94
N ASN A 413 11.44 19.22 14.58
CA ASN A 413 11.37 20.67 14.70
C ASN A 413 11.49 21.37 13.34
N GLU A 414 12.35 20.88 12.45
CA GLU A 414 12.53 21.45 11.11
C GLU A 414 11.31 21.25 10.20
N HIS A 415 10.72 20.06 10.17
CA HIS A 415 9.64 19.76 9.21
C HIS A 415 8.23 20.03 9.75
N ILE A 416 8.06 19.96 11.06
CA ILE A 416 6.75 20.18 11.69
C ILE A 416 6.74 21.51 12.42
N GLY A 417 7.75 21.76 13.26
CA GLY A 417 7.82 22.97 14.06
C GLY A 417 7.87 24.24 13.22
N GLN A 418 8.69 24.26 12.18
CA GLN A 418 8.82 25.38 11.25
C GLN A 418 7.51 25.65 10.49
N ASP A 419 6.97 24.62 9.84
CA ASP A 419 5.76 24.73 9.02
C ASP A 419 4.55 25.13 9.85
N MET A 420 4.33 24.43 10.97
CA MET A 420 3.22 24.75 11.88
C MET A 420 3.42 26.10 12.56
N GLY A 421 4.65 26.53 12.82
CA GLY A 421 4.96 27.88 13.30
C GLY A 421 4.54 28.96 12.29
N GLY A 422 4.78 28.73 11.00
CA GLY A 422 4.29 29.60 9.93
C GLY A 422 2.76 29.61 9.85
N VAL A 423 2.14 28.42 9.92
CA VAL A 423 0.68 28.27 9.96
C VAL A 423 0.08 29.05 11.12
N PHE A 424 0.52 28.80 12.36
CA PHE A 424 -0.01 29.48 13.53
C PHE A 424 0.11 30.99 13.42
N SER A 425 1.27 31.49 13.00
CA SER A 425 1.49 32.92 12.80
C SER A 425 0.52 33.51 11.76
N SER A 426 0.33 32.86 10.61
CA SER A 426 -0.57 33.34 9.57
C SER A 426 -2.05 33.29 9.95
N GLN A 427 -2.41 32.37 10.86
CA GLN A 427 -3.77 32.20 11.35
C GLN A 427 -4.03 33.00 12.64
N GLU A 428 -3.06 33.81 13.10
CA GLU A 428 -3.11 34.56 14.38
C GLU A 428 -3.35 33.64 15.60
N ILE A 429 -2.79 32.44 15.55
CA ILE A 429 -2.79 31.50 16.67
C ILE A 429 -1.48 31.73 17.44
N PRO A 430 -1.52 32.18 18.71
CA PRO A 430 -0.33 32.61 19.45
C PRO A 430 0.43 31.43 20.05
N LEU A 431 0.86 30.49 19.21
CA LEU A 431 1.53 29.25 19.59
C LEU A 431 2.85 29.09 18.83
N ARG A 432 3.87 28.54 19.51
CA ARG A 432 5.20 28.29 18.94
C ARG A 432 5.74 26.94 19.40
N PHE A 433 6.34 26.20 18.46
CA PHE A 433 7.17 25.04 18.78
C PHE A 433 8.53 25.47 19.31
N GLY A 434 9.11 24.65 20.18
CA GLY A 434 10.48 24.79 20.64
C GLY A 434 11.01 23.53 21.31
N ASP A 435 12.29 23.52 21.62
CA ASP A 435 12.83 22.63 22.65
C ASP A 435 12.30 23.06 24.01
N PHE A 436 12.18 22.13 24.96
CA PHE A 436 11.51 22.45 26.21
C PHE A 436 12.15 23.58 27.03
N LYS A 437 13.48 23.79 26.92
CA LYS A 437 14.18 24.86 27.65
C LYS A 437 13.78 26.26 27.16
N SER A 438 13.12 26.36 26.01
CA SER A 438 12.49 27.60 25.55
C SER A 438 11.23 28.00 26.33
N SER A 439 10.67 27.11 27.15
CA SER A 439 9.48 27.38 27.96
C SER A 439 9.79 28.16 29.25
N SER A 440 8.77 28.78 29.84
CA SER A 440 8.84 29.50 31.12
C SER A 440 8.96 28.57 32.35
N LYS A 441 8.96 27.24 32.14
CA LYS A 441 8.98 26.24 33.21
C LYS A 441 10.33 25.54 33.29
N VAL A 442 10.78 25.31 34.52
CA VAL A 442 12.00 24.54 34.80
C VAL A 442 11.59 23.19 35.38
N TYR A 443 11.90 22.12 34.66
CA TYR A 443 11.73 20.75 35.15
C TYR A 443 13.10 20.05 35.23
N LYS A 444 13.21 19.09 36.14
CA LYS A 444 14.43 18.28 36.32
C LYS A 444 14.68 17.34 35.14
N LYS A 445 13.62 16.96 34.43
CA LYS A 445 13.62 16.13 33.23
C LYS A 445 12.91 16.89 32.12
N ILE A 446 13.42 16.80 30.90
CA ILE A 446 13.22 17.80 29.84
C ILE A 446 12.55 17.10 28.65
N PRO A 447 11.28 17.41 28.35
CA PRO A 447 10.64 16.94 27.13
C PRO A 447 11.44 17.24 25.87
N ASP A 448 11.36 16.31 24.93
CA ASP A 448 12.01 16.43 23.62
C ASP A 448 11.46 17.61 22.81
N SER A 449 10.19 17.96 23.03
CA SER A 449 9.52 19.09 22.36
C SER A 449 8.48 19.76 23.25
N VAL A 450 8.26 21.04 23.01
CA VAL A 450 7.20 21.84 23.63
C VAL A 450 6.49 22.71 22.60
N ILE A 451 5.21 22.96 22.83
CA ILE A 451 4.47 24.05 22.20
C ILE A 451 4.12 25.03 23.30
N CYS A 452 4.54 26.29 23.15
CA CYS A 452 4.29 27.34 24.12
C CYS A 452 3.28 28.36 23.60
N ASP A 453 2.58 29.01 24.52
CA ASP A 453 1.85 30.25 24.23
C ASP A 453 2.81 31.45 24.09
N ALA A 454 2.26 32.63 23.79
CA ALA A 454 3.04 33.87 23.65
C ALA A 454 3.77 34.31 24.94
N ALA A 455 3.37 33.82 26.12
CA ALA A 455 4.03 34.08 27.39
C ALA A 455 5.09 33.02 27.74
N GLY A 456 5.34 32.06 26.84
CA GLY A 456 6.28 30.97 27.04
C GLY A 456 5.73 29.83 27.90
N ASN A 457 4.44 29.84 28.26
CA ASN A 457 3.87 28.75 29.06
C ASN A 457 3.71 27.50 28.19
N PRO A 458 4.14 26.32 28.66
CA PRO A 458 3.99 25.08 27.92
C PRO A 458 2.50 24.69 27.82
N MET A 459 2.01 24.61 26.59
CA MET A 459 0.67 24.19 26.23
C MET A 459 0.61 22.73 25.82
N VAL A 460 1.67 22.22 25.19
CA VAL A 460 1.82 20.81 24.79
C VAL A 460 3.27 20.42 25.00
N VAL A 461 3.52 19.20 25.46
CA VAL A 461 4.86 18.61 25.50
C VAL A 461 4.83 17.28 24.76
N GLY A 462 5.94 16.92 24.12
CA GLY A 462 6.04 15.72 23.31
C GLY A 462 7.35 14.98 23.54
N GLU A 463 7.25 13.65 23.54
CA GLU A 463 8.35 12.69 23.54
C GLU A 463 8.55 12.12 22.14
N LEU A 464 9.81 11.97 21.72
CA LEU A 464 10.18 11.55 20.38
C LEU A 464 11.13 10.34 20.47
N LYS A 465 10.72 9.23 19.86
CA LYS A 465 11.50 7.98 19.84
C LYS A 465 11.90 7.59 18.42
N VAL A 466 13.07 6.97 18.28
CA VAL A 466 13.51 6.47 16.97
C VAL A 466 12.63 5.31 16.48
N PRO A 467 12.16 5.31 15.22
CA PRO A 467 11.19 4.32 14.74
C PRO A 467 11.80 2.94 14.41
N TRP A 468 13.13 2.82 14.39
CA TRP A 468 13.82 1.58 14.01
C TRP A 468 14.29 0.72 15.19
N VAL A 469 14.10 1.18 16.42
CA VAL A 469 14.32 0.38 17.63
C VAL A 469 13.01 -0.31 17.98
N ARG A 470 13.05 -1.63 18.17
CA ARG A 470 11.83 -2.46 18.34
C ARG A 470 11.05 -2.03 19.60
N GLU A 471 11.77 -1.73 20.66
CA GLU A 471 11.27 -1.30 21.96
C GLU A 471 10.59 0.06 21.89
N HIS A 472 10.96 0.91 20.93
CA HIS A 472 10.40 2.25 20.72
C HIS A 472 9.09 2.25 19.93
N ASN A 473 8.56 1.07 19.61
CA ASN A 473 7.28 0.95 18.92
C ASN A 473 6.14 1.41 19.83
N LEU A 474 5.84 2.72 19.78
CA LEU A 474 4.79 3.35 20.57
C LEU A 474 3.43 2.67 20.34
N SER A 475 3.17 2.14 19.13
CA SER A 475 1.94 1.43 18.81
C SER A 475 1.83 0.05 19.48
N ALA A 476 2.95 -0.57 19.85
CA ALA A 476 2.99 -1.75 20.70
C ALA A 476 2.92 -1.37 22.20
N LEU A 477 3.72 -0.39 22.61
CA LEU A 477 3.81 0.05 24.02
C LEU A 477 2.46 0.54 24.55
N ILE A 478 1.70 1.28 23.75
CA ILE A 478 0.39 1.85 24.12
C ILE A 478 -0.69 0.83 24.49
N ARG A 479 -0.46 -0.45 24.15
CA ARG A 479 -1.35 -1.57 24.46
C ARG A 479 -1.22 -2.00 25.92
N ASN A 480 -0.07 -1.74 26.54
CA ASN A 480 0.15 -1.88 27.97
C ASN A 480 0.35 -0.48 28.59
N LYS A 481 -0.57 -0.06 29.47
CA LYS A 481 -0.49 1.27 30.09
C LYS A 481 0.81 1.48 30.88
N GLU A 482 1.38 0.44 31.47
CA GLU A 482 2.62 0.51 32.25
C GLU A 482 3.81 0.70 31.31
N ASN A 483 3.99 -0.17 30.32
CA ASN A 483 5.05 -0.02 29.31
C ASN A 483 4.93 1.29 28.51
N PHE A 484 3.70 1.76 28.26
CA PHE A 484 3.49 3.07 27.63
C PHE A 484 3.98 4.18 28.55
N ARG A 485 3.60 4.16 29.83
CA ARG A 485 4.10 5.12 30.82
C ARG A 485 5.61 5.11 30.93
N GLU A 486 6.27 3.97 30.77
CA GLU A 486 7.73 3.87 30.71
C GLU A 486 8.29 4.50 29.43
N ALA A 487 7.67 4.22 28.29
CA ALA A 487 8.12 4.72 27.00
C ALA A 487 7.96 6.24 26.80
N ILE A 488 6.94 6.84 27.41
CA ILE A 488 6.76 8.30 27.48
C ILE A 488 7.28 8.87 28.82
N GLY A 489 7.96 8.04 29.60
CA GLY A 489 8.27 8.23 31.01
C GLY A 489 9.54 9.02 31.24
N GLU A 490 9.43 10.33 31.15
CA GLU A 490 10.18 11.22 32.02
C GLU A 490 9.21 11.84 33.02
N GLN A 491 9.64 12.06 34.28
CA GLN A 491 8.77 12.54 35.36
C GLN A 491 8.25 13.96 35.07
N TYR A 492 7.14 14.08 34.34
CA TYR A 492 6.39 15.32 34.23
C TYR A 492 5.38 15.38 35.37
N ILE A 493 5.76 16.06 36.44
CA ILE A 493 4.75 16.63 37.34
C ILE A 493 4.32 17.96 36.70
N LEU A 494 3.48 17.86 35.66
CA LEU A 494 2.68 18.99 35.21
C LEU A 494 1.59 19.22 36.29
N LYS A 495 1.90 20.01 37.31
CA LYS A 495 0.85 20.72 38.05
C LYS A 495 0.43 21.89 37.15
N LEU A 496 -0.62 21.66 36.36
CA LEU A 496 -1.38 22.72 35.68
C LEU A 496 -2.30 23.39 36.69
#